data_AF-A0A101FHP1-F1
#
_entry.id   AF-A0A101FHP1-F1
#
_cell.length_a   1.000
_cell.length_b   1.000
_cell.length_c   1.000
_cell.angle_alpha   90.00
_cell.angle_beta   90.00
_cell.angle_gamma   90.00
#
_symmetry.space_group_name_H-M   'P 1'
#
loop_
_entity.id
_entity.type
_entity.pdbx_description
1 polymer ?
#
loop_
_entity_poly.entity_id
_entity_poly.type
_entity_poly.pdbx_seq_one_letter_code
_entity_poly.pdbx_strand_id
1 'polypeptide(L)'
;MPVMLPTVIRNFFGGPATRMYPVQVREPAPGVRGHIEFNDEKCILCGNCARRCPADAIEINKEKKELIFHPARCIVCNVCVEACNKDAINSFSKWRPPFYTKAVEVHIAKGKKEKE
;
A
#
# COMPACT_ATOMS: atom_id res chain seq x y z
N MET A 1 -44.97 12.77 -6.73
CA MET A 1 -43.95 13.80 -7.05
C MET A 1 -43.78 14.97 -6.05
N PRO A 2 -44.57 15.20 -4.97
CA PRO A 2 -44.36 16.38 -4.11
C PRO A 2 -43.26 16.24 -3.06
N VAL A 3 -42.77 15.01 -2.79
CA VAL A 3 -41.81 14.75 -1.69
C VAL A 3 -40.36 15.11 -2.06
N MET A 4 -40.03 15.19 -3.35
CA MET A 4 -38.66 15.52 -3.81
C MET A 4 -38.36 17.02 -3.89
N LEU A 5 -39.38 17.87 -4.07
CA LEU A 5 -39.17 19.30 -4.30
C LEU A 5 -38.42 20.00 -3.14
N PRO A 6 -38.71 19.71 -1.85
CA PRO A 6 -37.94 20.28 -0.74
C PRO A 6 -36.47 19.83 -0.75
N THR A 7 -36.20 18.59 -1.14
CA THR A 7 -34.84 18.04 -1.24
C THR A 7 -34.06 18.68 -2.40
N VAL A 8 -34.71 18.91 -3.53
CA VAL A 8 -34.11 19.58 -4.70
C VAL A 8 -33.73 21.02 -4.33
N ILE A 9 -34.64 21.77 -3.70
CA ILE A 9 -34.36 23.14 -3.24
C ILE A 9 -33.19 23.15 -2.24
N ARG A 10 -33.21 22.26 -1.24
CA ARG A 10 -32.13 22.15 -0.24
C ARG A 10 -30.77 21.83 -0.89
N ASN A 11 -30.73 20.92 -1.85
CA ASN A 11 -29.50 20.54 -2.53
C ASN A 11 -28.99 21.63 -3.46
N PHE A 12 -29.87 22.39 -4.11
CA PHE A 12 -29.48 23.50 -4.99
C PHE A 12 -28.75 24.62 -4.21
N PHE A 13 -29.24 24.96 -3.01
CA PHE A 13 -28.59 25.95 -2.14
C PHE A 13 -27.47 25.40 -1.25
N GLY A 14 -27.38 24.07 -1.06
CA GLY A 14 -26.37 23.42 -0.22
C GLY A 14 -24.97 23.32 -0.83
N GLY A 15 -24.79 23.74 -2.09
CA GLY A 15 -23.54 23.62 -2.82
C GLY A 15 -23.18 22.17 -3.20
N PRO A 16 -22.16 21.97 -4.04
CA PRO A 16 -21.76 20.64 -4.47
C PRO A 16 -21.03 19.90 -3.34
N ALA A 17 -21.41 18.64 -3.10
CA ALA A 17 -20.69 17.75 -2.17
C ALA A 17 -19.29 17.33 -2.67
N THR A 18 -18.97 17.63 -3.95
CA THR A 18 -17.72 17.25 -4.60
C THR A 18 -16.57 18.15 -4.17
N ARG A 19 -15.38 17.57 -4.04
CA ARG A 19 -14.12 18.33 -3.93
C ARG A 19 -13.48 18.43 -5.32
N MET A 20 -12.79 19.53 -5.60
CA MET A 20 -12.11 19.73 -6.88
C MET A 20 -10.78 18.96 -6.93
N TYR A 21 -10.82 17.66 -7.22
CA TYR A 21 -9.60 16.92 -7.56
C TYR A 21 -9.12 17.37 -8.95
N PRO A 22 -7.83 17.63 -9.19
CA PRO A 22 -6.66 17.39 -8.32
C PRO A 22 -6.23 18.59 -7.46
N VAL A 23 -6.90 19.74 -7.54
CA VAL A 23 -6.52 20.97 -6.83
C VAL A 23 -6.65 20.85 -5.31
N GLN A 24 -7.72 20.21 -4.84
CA GLN A 24 -7.99 19.93 -3.43
C GLN A 24 -8.01 18.43 -3.19
N VAL A 25 -6.87 17.88 -2.74
CA VAL A 25 -6.73 16.47 -2.40
C VAL A 25 -7.30 16.21 -1.01
N ARG A 26 -8.07 15.13 -0.86
CA ARG A 26 -8.56 14.67 0.44
C ARG A 26 -7.43 13.97 1.20
N GLU A 27 -7.19 14.38 2.44
CA GLU A 27 -6.32 13.63 3.33
C GLU A 27 -6.91 12.25 3.65
N PRO A 28 -6.11 11.17 3.57
CA PRO A 28 -6.54 9.83 3.96
C PRO A 28 -7.00 9.79 5.43
N ALA A 29 -8.01 8.97 5.71
CA ALA A 29 -8.40 8.70 7.09
C ALA A 29 -7.27 7.98 7.86
N PRO A 30 -7.20 8.11 9.20
CA PRO A 30 -6.24 7.34 9.99
C PRO A 30 -6.47 5.83 9.82
N GLY A 31 -5.39 5.06 9.71
CA GLY A 31 -5.46 3.61 9.56
C GLY A 31 -5.79 3.11 8.14
N VAL A 32 -5.87 4.00 7.14
CA VAL A 32 -6.00 3.56 5.73
C VAL A 32 -4.76 2.79 5.32
N ARG A 33 -4.98 1.61 4.74
CA ARG A 33 -3.94 0.79 4.12
C ARG A 33 -3.64 1.36 2.73
N GLY A 34 -2.46 1.90 2.54
CA GLY A 34 -1.98 2.38 1.24
C GLY A 34 -0.80 1.54 0.74
N HIS A 35 0.14 2.17 0.04
CA HIS A 35 1.25 1.41 -0.55
C HIS A 35 2.23 0.88 0.50
N ILE A 36 2.95 -0.18 0.12
CA ILE A 36 3.95 -0.85 0.95
C ILE A 36 5.33 -0.27 0.62
N GLU A 37 6.12 0.00 1.65
CA GLU A 37 7.55 0.30 1.54
C GLU A 37 8.38 -0.72 2.32
N PHE A 38 9.59 -0.95 1.83
CA PHE A 38 10.56 -1.90 2.38
C PHE A 38 11.75 -1.14 2.95
N ASN A 39 12.20 -1.56 4.13
CA ASN A 39 13.44 -1.11 4.74
C ASN A 39 14.52 -2.21 4.59
N ASP A 40 15.43 -1.96 3.66
CA ASP A 40 16.53 -2.85 3.29
C ASP A 40 17.48 -3.17 4.45
N GLU A 41 17.66 -2.24 5.40
CA GLU A 41 18.58 -2.40 6.52
C GLU A 41 18.06 -3.38 7.57
N LYS A 42 16.74 -3.44 7.74
CA LYS A 42 16.07 -4.34 8.70
C LYS A 42 15.76 -5.71 8.09
N CYS A 43 15.68 -5.82 6.77
CA CYS A 43 15.32 -7.06 6.10
C CYS A 43 16.42 -8.12 6.27
N ILE A 44 16.03 -9.30 6.80
CA ILE A 44 16.92 -10.45 7.00
C ILE A 44 16.68 -11.60 6.00
N LEU A 45 15.86 -11.36 4.96
CA LEU A 45 15.45 -12.37 3.96
C LEU A 45 14.94 -13.67 4.59
N CYS A 46 14.02 -13.55 5.56
CA CYS A 46 13.45 -14.72 6.23
C CYS A 46 12.47 -15.52 5.36
N GLY A 47 11.85 -14.91 4.34
CA GLY A 47 10.88 -15.61 3.49
C GLY A 47 9.42 -15.52 3.94
N ASN A 48 9.13 -14.97 5.12
CA ASN A 48 7.77 -15.02 5.69
C ASN A 48 6.77 -14.17 4.91
N CYS A 49 7.18 -12.99 4.44
CA CYS A 49 6.33 -12.10 3.65
C CYS A 49 5.89 -12.71 2.32
N ALA A 50 6.81 -13.37 1.60
CA ALA A 50 6.51 -14.07 0.35
C ALA A 50 5.52 -15.23 0.59
N ARG A 51 5.77 -16.08 1.60
CA ARG A 51 4.90 -17.24 1.91
C ARG A 51 3.48 -16.87 2.33
N ARG A 52 3.28 -15.69 2.93
CA ARG A 52 1.96 -15.24 3.39
C ARG A 52 1.26 -14.32 2.39
N CYS A 53 1.89 -13.99 1.26
CA CYS A 53 1.28 -13.11 0.27
C CYS A 53 0.18 -13.86 -0.49
N PRO A 54 -1.10 -13.44 -0.42
CA PRO A 54 -2.18 -14.12 -1.14
C PRO A 54 -2.16 -13.88 -2.66
N ALA A 55 -1.37 -12.90 -3.12
CA ALA A 55 -1.32 -12.47 -4.52
C ALA A 55 0.04 -12.70 -5.18
N ASP A 56 0.95 -13.43 -4.52
CA ASP A 56 2.32 -13.70 -4.99
C ASP A 56 3.03 -12.45 -5.55
N ALA A 57 2.90 -11.35 -4.80
CA ALA A 57 3.48 -10.06 -5.15
C ALA A 57 4.94 -9.90 -4.68
N ILE A 58 5.44 -10.81 -3.83
CA ILE A 58 6.78 -10.75 -3.25
C ILE A 58 7.51 -12.04 -3.59
N GLU A 59 8.67 -11.91 -4.23
CA GLU A 59 9.59 -12.99 -4.55
C GLU A 59 10.92 -12.76 -3.82
N ILE A 60 11.59 -13.83 -3.41
CA ILE A 60 12.83 -13.73 -2.62
C ILE A 60 13.94 -14.53 -3.28
N ASN A 61 15.03 -13.84 -3.61
CA ASN A 61 16.25 -14.43 -4.12
C ASN A 61 17.34 -14.41 -3.03
N LYS A 62 17.60 -15.58 -2.43
CA LYS A 62 18.59 -15.72 -1.35
C LYS A 62 20.05 -15.65 -1.84
N GLU A 63 20.31 -16.01 -3.09
CA GLU A 63 21.66 -16.00 -3.66
C GLU A 63 22.15 -14.56 -3.84
N LYS A 64 21.29 -13.71 -4.41
CA LYS A 64 21.57 -12.30 -4.66
C LYS A 64 21.21 -11.37 -3.50
N LYS A 65 20.57 -11.90 -2.45
CA LYS A 65 20.00 -11.14 -1.33
C LYS A 65 18.97 -10.10 -1.77
N GLU A 66 18.17 -10.43 -2.77
CA GLU A 66 17.16 -9.54 -3.36
C GLU A 66 15.75 -9.94 -2.88
N LEU A 67 14.96 -8.94 -2.51
CA LEU A 67 13.52 -9.02 -2.37
C LEU A 67 12.92 -8.30 -3.59
N ILE A 68 12.20 -9.06 -4.40
CA ILE A 68 11.55 -8.56 -5.61
C ILE A 68 10.08 -8.32 -5.27
N PHE A 69 9.62 -7.09 -5.44
CA PHE A 69 8.24 -6.71 -5.20
C PHE A 69 7.57 -6.30 -6.51
N HIS A 70 6.36 -6.80 -6.72
CA HIS A 70 5.49 -6.48 -7.84
C HIS A 70 4.30 -5.63 -7.37
N PRO A 71 4.41 -4.29 -7.39
CA PRO A 71 3.34 -3.41 -6.93
C PRO A 71 2.01 -3.64 -7.66
N ALA A 72 2.07 -4.00 -8.95
CA ALA A 72 0.88 -4.26 -9.77
C ALA A 72 0.10 -5.52 -9.36
N ARG A 73 0.72 -6.46 -8.62
CA ARG A 73 0.03 -7.65 -8.07
C ARG A 73 -0.47 -7.42 -6.64
N CYS A 74 -0.02 -6.36 -5.97
CA CYS A 74 -0.32 -6.14 -4.57
C CYS A 74 -1.78 -5.71 -4.36
N ILE A 75 -2.51 -6.44 -3.50
CA ILE A 75 -3.90 -6.13 -3.13
C ILE A 75 -4.02 -5.30 -1.84
N VAL A 76 -2.90 -4.78 -1.31
CA VAL A 76 -2.87 -3.89 -0.14
C VAL A 76 -3.56 -4.50 1.11
N CYS A 77 -3.30 -5.79 1.34
CA CYS A 77 -3.91 -6.53 2.45
C CYS A 77 -3.22 -6.34 3.81
N ASN A 78 -1.96 -5.86 3.83
CA ASN A 78 -1.07 -5.72 5.00
C ASN A 78 -0.60 -7.01 5.69
N VAL A 79 -0.92 -8.20 5.15
CA VAL A 79 -0.45 -9.47 5.73
C VAL A 79 1.09 -9.55 5.80
N CYS A 80 1.80 -8.97 4.83
CA CYS A 80 3.27 -8.93 4.84
C CYS A 80 3.84 -8.03 5.95
N VAL A 81 3.13 -6.98 6.34
CA VAL A 81 3.52 -6.06 7.41
C VAL A 81 3.44 -6.81 8.74
N GLU A 82 2.29 -7.43 9.01
CA GLU A 82 2.06 -8.23 10.23
C GLU A 82 2.96 -9.47 10.29
N ALA A 83 3.36 -10.00 9.13
CA ALA A 83 4.24 -11.16 9.06
C ALA A 83 5.71 -10.87 9.30
N CYS A 84 6.12 -9.60 9.30
CA CYS A 84 7.52 -9.23 9.37
C CYS A 84 8.00 -9.17 10.83
N ASN A 85 8.75 -10.17 11.27
CA ASN A 85 9.30 -10.20 12.64
C ASN A 85 10.31 -9.07 12.96
N LYS A 86 10.81 -8.36 11.95
CA LYS A 86 11.83 -7.29 12.10
C LYS A 86 11.31 -5.91 11.71
N ASP A 87 9.99 -5.78 11.49
CA ASP A 87 9.33 -4.53 11.08
C ASP A 87 10.03 -3.85 9.88
N ALA A 88 10.50 -4.66 8.94
CA ALA A 88 11.17 -4.21 7.72
C ALA A 88 10.17 -3.79 6.63
N ILE A 89 8.88 -3.98 6.83
CA ILE A 89 7.83 -3.70 5.85
C ILE A 89 6.80 -2.80 6.52
N ASN A 90 6.51 -1.64 5.94
CA ASN A 90 5.54 -0.68 6.47
C ASN A 90 4.47 -0.36 5.42
N SER A 91 3.25 -0.08 5.87
CA SER A 91 2.17 0.43 5.01
C SER A 91 1.98 1.93 5.23
N PHE A 92 2.09 2.72 4.19
CA PHE A 92 1.78 4.15 4.23
C PHE A 92 0.30 4.39 4.01
N SER A 93 -0.23 5.49 4.54
CA SER A 93 -1.64 5.89 4.32
C SER A 93 -1.91 6.47 2.93
N LYS A 94 -0.87 6.74 2.14
CA LYS A 94 -0.97 7.30 0.80
C LYS A 94 -1.06 6.20 -0.26
N TRP A 95 -1.93 6.40 -1.24
CA TRP A 95 -2.00 5.55 -2.42
C TRP A 95 -0.78 5.74 -3.31
N ARG A 96 -0.44 4.68 -4.03
CA ARG A 96 0.64 4.70 -5.02
C ARG A 96 0.20 5.52 -6.24
N PRO A 97 1.07 6.35 -6.86
CA PRO A 97 0.72 7.04 -8.10
C PRO A 97 0.44 6.03 -9.22
N PRO A 98 -0.33 6.42 -10.26
CA PRO A 98 -0.54 5.56 -11.42
C PRO A 98 0.79 5.30 -12.14
N PHE A 99 1.00 4.06 -12.60
CA PHE A 99 2.15 3.67 -13.41
C PHE A 99 1.69 3.32 -14.82
N TYR A 100 2.49 3.68 -15.82
CA TYR A 100 2.26 3.29 -17.21
C TYR A 100 2.80 1.90 -17.54
N THR A 101 3.79 1.43 -16.79
CA THR A 101 4.43 0.13 -16.97
C THR A 101 4.30 -0.72 -15.71
N LYS A 102 4.37 -2.05 -15.88
CA LYS A 102 4.41 -2.99 -14.75
C LYS A 102 5.79 -2.93 -14.08
N ALA A 103 5.99 -1.91 -13.26
CA ALA A 103 7.22 -1.72 -12.51
C ALA A 103 7.48 -2.92 -11.59
N VAL A 104 8.76 -3.28 -11.47
CA VAL A 104 9.26 -4.29 -10.53
C VAL A 104 10.26 -3.58 -9.64
N GLU A 105 10.08 -3.65 -8.33
CA GLU A 105 11.01 -3.08 -7.37
C GLU A 105 11.94 -4.17 -6.85
N VAL A 106 13.24 -3.91 -6.88
CA VAL A 106 14.24 -4.83 -6.34
C VAL A 106 14.90 -4.16 -5.15
N HIS A 107 14.74 -4.79 -3.99
CA HIS A 107 15.19 -4.33 -2.68
C HIS A 107 16.33 -5.23 -2.20
N ILE A 108 17.50 -4.66 -1.86
CA ILE A 108 18.69 -5.45 -1.51
C ILE A 108 18.82 -5.50 0.01
N ALA A 109 18.62 -6.67 0.59
CA ALA A 109 18.61 -6.81 2.05
C ALA A 109 20.03 -6.75 2.65
N LYS A 110 20.20 -5.87 3.65
CA LYS A 110 21.45 -5.67 4.39
C LYS A 110 21.37 -6.14 5.85
N GLY A 111 20.19 -6.52 6.33
CA GLY A 111 19.97 -6.93 7.71
C GLY A 111 20.74 -8.20 8.08
N LYS A 112 21.36 -8.18 9.25
CA LYS A 112 22.03 -9.36 9.82
C LYS A 112 20.99 -10.27 10.46
N LYS A 113 21.03 -11.57 10.13
CA LYS A 113 20.36 -12.58 10.96
C LYS A 113 21.15 -12.66 12.27
N GLU A 114 20.59 -12.09 13.34
CA GLU A 114 21.04 -12.42 14.70
C GLU A 114 20.82 -13.92 14.87
N LYS A 115 21.94 -14.64 15.03
CA LYS A 115 21.95 -16.04 15.42
C LYS A 115 21.58 -16.08 16.90
N GLU A 116 20.43 -16.64 17.22
CA GLU A 116 20.15 -17.22 18.53
C GLU A 116 20.54 -18.70 18.49
#